data_AF-A0A9Q1QVC2-F1
#
_entry.id   AF-A0A9Q1QVC2-F1
#
_cell.length_a   1.000
_cell.length_b   1.000
_cell.length_c   1.000
_cell.angle_alpha   90.00
_cell.angle_beta   90.00
_cell.angle_gamma   90.00
#
_symmetry.space_group_name_H-M   'P 1'
#
loop_
_entity.id
_entity.type
_entity.pdbx_description
1 polymer ?
#
loop_
_entity_poly.entity_id
_entity_poly.type
_entity_poly.pdbx_seq_one_letter_code
_entity_poly.pdbx_strand_id
1 'polypeptide(L)'
;MKRRPGKCLYTTVRELVENALDSSESISELPVVEITIDEALYDDFETAKACEKRLAKEARVLEIQAKNAAVGKKVKDSAATKAAKGREASYYRVTCKDNGRGMPHDDIPNMFGRVLSGSMD
;
A
#
# COMPACT_ATOMS: atom_id res chain seq x y z
N MET A 1 18.39 -7.67 0.75
CA MET A 1 17.66 -8.09 -0.47
C MET A 1 16.53 -7.08 -0.75
N LYS A 2 16.60 -6.31 -1.84
CA LYS A 2 15.63 -5.24 -2.15
C LYS A 2 14.42 -5.85 -2.87
N ARG A 3 13.35 -6.24 -2.15
CA ARG A 3 12.12 -6.73 -2.78
C ARG A 3 11.55 -5.64 -3.68
N ARG A 4 11.29 -5.95 -4.94
CA ARG A 4 10.58 -5.05 -5.86
C ARG A 4 9.10 -5.08 -5.45
N PRO A 5 8.44 -3.95 -5.20
CA PRO A 5 7.03 -3.90 -4.75
C PRO A 5 6.06 -4.71 -5.62
N GLY A 6 6.24 -4.72 -6.95
CA GLY A 6 5.41 -5.56 -7.82
C GLY A 6 5.56 -7.06 -7.59
N LYS A 7 6.73 -7.53 -7.14
CA LYS A 7 6.93 -8.95 -6.82
C LYS A 7 6.22 -9.35 -5.52
N CYS A 8 6.17 -8.48 -4.52
CA CYS A 8 5.48 -8.81 -3.27
C CYS A 8 3.96 -8.81 -3.46
N LEU A 9 3.41 -7.87 -4.24
CA LEU A 9 1.98 -7.88 -4.56
C LEU A 9 1.58 -9.17 -5.28
N TYR A 10 2.33 -9.55 -6.31
CA TYR A 10 2.10 -10.81 -7.02
C TYR A 10 2.17 -12.03 -6.09
N THR A 11 3.20 -12.12 -5.24
CA THR A 11 3.31 -13.26 -4.32
C THR A 11 2.16 -13.33 -3.33
N THR A 12 1.72 -12.18 -2.79
CA THR A 12 0.56 -12.12 -1.88
C THR A 12 -0.73 -12.56 -2.56
N VAL A 13 -1.00 -12.07 -3.77
CA VAL A 13 -2.20 -12.48 -4.51
C VAL A 13 -2.15 -13.98 -4.82
N ARG A 14 -1.01 -14.49 -5.27
CA ARG A 14 -0.83 -15.92 -5.55
C ARG A 14 -1.10 -16.78 -4.31
N GLU A 15 -0.51 -16.44 -3.17
CA GLU A 15 -0.69 -17.19 -1.92
C GLU A 15 -2.16 -17.19 -1.44
N LEU A 16 -2.86 -16.05 -1.57
CA LEU A 16 -4.29 -15.98 -1.23
C LEU A 16 -5.16 -16.84 -2.15
N VAL A 17 -4.86 -16.84 -3.46
CA VAL A 17 -5.61 -17.67 -4.44
C VAL A 17 -5.36 -19.15 -4.19
N GLU A 18 -4.10 -19.56 -3.95
CA GLU A 18 -3.75 -20.95 -3.63
C GLU A 18 -4.53 -21.45 -2.41
N ASN A 19 -4.49 -20.70 -1.30
CA ASN A 19 -5.24 -21.06 -0.09
C ASN A 19 -6.76 -21.16 -0.32
N ALA A 20 -7.33 -20.29 -1.14
CA ALA A 20 -8.77 -20.31 -1.47
C ALA A 20 -9.16 -21.54 -2.29
N LEU A 21 -8.30 -21.94 -3.25
CA LEU A 21 -8.51 -23.13 -4.06
C LEU A 21 -8.41 -24.40 -3.21
N ASP A 22 -7.38 -24.53 -2.37
CA ASP A 22 -7.19 -25.68 -1.47
C ASP A 22 -8.39 -25.80 -0.50
N SER A 23 -8.86 -24.66 0.03
CA SER A 23 -10.02 -24.60 0.92
C SER A 23 -11.31 -25.08 0.25
N SER A 24 -11.51 -24.76 -1.03
CA SER A 24 -12.69 -25.20 -1.82
C SER A 24 -12.59 -26.68 -2.19
N GLU A 25 -11.40 -27.13 -2.58
CA GLU A 25 -11.13 -28.54 -2.91
C GLU A 25 -11.37 -29.46 -1.70
N SER A 26 -10.99 -29.01 -0.49
CA SER A 26 -11.18 -29.78 0.75
C SER A 26 -12.63 -30.16 1.06
N ILE A 27 -13.59 -29.44 0.48
CA ILE A 27 -15.03 -29.71 0.60
C ILE A 27 -15.66 -30.19 -0.72
N SER A 28 -14.83 -30.44 -1.74
CA SER A 28 -15.26 -30.88 -3.08
C SER A 28 -16.28 -29.96 -3.76
N GLU A 29 -16.22 -28.66 -3.45
CA GLU A 29 -17.07 -27.63 -4.06
C GLU A 29 -16.34 -26.93 -5.21
N LEU A 30 -17.10 -26.46 -6.20
CA LEU A 30 -16.53 -25.65 -7.26
C LEU A 30 -16.07 -24.30 -6.69
N PRO A 31 -14.81 -23.89 -6.94
CA PRO A 31 -14.27 -22.68 -6.33
C PRO A 31 -14.88 -21.42 -6.95
N VAL A 32 -15.29 -20.50 -6.08
CA VAL A 32 -15.70 -19.13 -6.38
C VAL A 32 -14.75 -18.21 -5.65
N VAL A 33 -13.82 -17.58 -6.38
CA VAL A 33 -12.78 -16.72 -5.80
C VAL A 33 -12.89 -15.32 -6.38
N GLU A 34 -13.08 -14.32 -5.51
CA GLU A 34 -13.11 -12.90 -5.86
C GLU A 34 -11.88 -12.19 -5.27
N ILE A 35 -11.04 -11.63 -6.14
CA ILE A 35 -9.87 -10.83 -5.74
C ILE A 35 -10.12 -9.36 -6.06
N THR A 36 -9.97 -8.49 -5.05
CA THR A 36 -10.00 -7.05 -5.20
C THR A 36 -8.67 -6.46 -4.75
N ILE A 37 -8.08 -5.59 -5.58
CA ILE A 37 -6.87 -4.82 -5.25
C ILE A 37 -7.25 -3.35 -5.29
N ASP A 38 -7.08 -2.68 -4.16
CA ASP A 38 -7.40 -1.27 -3.99
C ASP A 38 -6.12 -0.50 -3.61
N GLU A 39 -5.87 0.60 -4.32
CA GLU A 39 -4.72 1.47 -4.08
C GLU A 39 -5.02 2.51 -2.99
N ALA A 40 -6.30 2.75 -2.66
CA ALA A 40 -6.73 3.83 -1.78
C ALA A 40 -6.42 3.62 -0.29
N LEU A 41 -5.71 2.55 0.05
CA LEU A 41 -5.36 2.29 1.44
C LEU A 41 -4.24 3.25 1.85
N TYR A 42 -4.54 4.17 2.77
CA TYR A 42 -3.60 5.20 3.26
C TYR A 42 -3.31 6.33 2.26
N ASP A 43 -4.18 6.59 1.28
CA ASP A 43 -4.02 7.73 0.36
C ASP A 43 -3.96 9.09 1.07
N ASP A 44 -4.56 9.19 2.25
CA ASP A 44 -4.55 10.35 3.15
C ASP A 44 -3.46 10.28 4.24
N PHE A 45 -2.74 9.15 4.36
CA PHE A 45 -1.73 8.96 5.38
C PHE A 45 -0.43 9.64 4.98
N GLU A 46 -0.25 10.87 5.47
CA GLU A 46 1.02 11.57 5.40
C GLU A 46 1.91 11.15 6.58
N THR A 47 3.07 10.53 6.30
CA THR A 47 4.05 10.27 7.37
C THR A 47 4.47 11.59 8.02
N ALA A 48 4.77 11.61 9.33
CA ALA A 48 5.22 12.82 10.02
C ALA A 48 6.41 13.50 9.32
N LYS A 49 7.31 12.70 8.75
CA LYS A 49 8.46 13.17 7.97
C LYS A 49 8.06 13.79 6.62
N ALA A 50 7.03 13.27 5.96
CA ALA A 50 6.49 13.85 4.73
C ALA A 50 5.80 15.18 5.01
N CYS A 51 5.01 15.24 6.10
CA CYS A 51 4.35 16.46 6.57
C CYS A 51 5.36 17.56 6.91
N GLU A 52 6.39 17.23 7.71
CA GLU A 52 7.48 18.17 8.05
C GLU A 52 8.18 18.70 6.79
N LYS A 53 8.49 17.82 5.84
CA LYS A 53 9.13 18.20 4.58
C LYS A 53 8.25 19.13 3.74
N ARG A 54 6.93 18.90 3.71
CA ARG A 54 5.96 19.72 2.99
C ARG A 54 5.86 21.11 3.63
N LEU A 55 5.66 21.17 4.95
CA LEU A 55 5.64 22.41 5.73
C LEU A 55 6.94 23.22 5.55
N ALA A 56 8.11 22.58 5.62
CA ALA A 56 9.39 23.25 5.41
C ALA A 56 9.55 23.80 3.98
N LYS A 57 9.05 23.07 2.97
CA LYS A 57 9.06 23.52 1.58
C LYS A 57 8.09 24.70 1.36
N GLU A 58 6.89 24.64 1.92
CA GLU A 58 5.90 25.71 1.87
C GLU A 58 6.43 26.98 2.56
N ALA A 59 7.02 26.86 3.75
CA ALA A 59 7.64 27.98 4.46
C ALA A 59 8.76 28.64 3.65
N ARG A 60 9.64 27.82 3.02
CA ARG A 60 10.73 28.33 2.17
C ARG A 60 10.20 29.05 0.93
N VAL A 61 9.13 28.56 0.32
CA VAL A 61 8.50 29.20 -0.85
C VAL A 61 7.88 30.54 -0.46
N LEU A 62 7.16 30.59 0.67
CA LEU A 62 6.56 31.83 1.19
C LEU A 62 7.63 32.87 1.53
N GLU A 63 8.73 32.47 2.14
CA GLU A 63 9.84 33.38 2.47
C GLU A 63 10.49 33.96 1.20
N ILE A 64 10.73 33.12 0.19
CA ILE A 64 11.27 33.56 -1.12
C ILE A 64 10.28 34.52 -1.80
N GLN A 65 8.98 34.23 -1.75
CA GLN A 65 7.94 35.05 -2.35
C GLN A 65 7.83 36.42 -1.67
N ALA A 66 7.91 36.48 -0.34
CA ALA A 66 7.90 37.72 0.42
C ALA A 66 9.13 38.60 0.12
N LYS A 67 10.32 37.98 0.04
CA LYS A 67 11.56 38.68 -0.34
C LYS A 67 11.51 39.24 -1.77
N ASN A 68 10.93 38.48 -2.71
CA ASN A 68 10.77 38.93 -4.08
C ASN A 68 9.75 40.07 -4.23
N ALA A 69 8.68 40.07 -3.43
CA ALA A 69 7.69 41.14 -3.39
C ALA A 69 8.28 42.45 -2.82
N ALA A 70 9.14 42.37 -1.81
CA ALA A 70 9.78 43.54 -1.20
C ALA A 70 10.83 44.22 -2.10
N VAL A 71 11.44 43.49 -3.05
CA VAL A 71 12.52 44.00 -3.91
C VAL A 71 12.01 44.53 -5.27
N GLY A 72 10.69 44.49 -5.53
CA GLY A 72 10.08 45.07 -6.74
C GLY A 72 10.51 44.41 -8.07
N LYS A 73 11.16 43.24 -8.02
CA LYS A 73 11.69 42.54 -9.20
C LYS A 73 10.60 41.62 -9.78
N LYS A 74 10.07 41.96 -10.96
CA LYS A 74 9.21 41.03 -11.74
C LYS A 74 10.04 39.82 -12.14
N VAL A 75 9.90 38.70 -11.42
CA VAL A 75 10.53 37.43 -11.77
C VAL A 75 9.64 36.71 -12.77
N LYS A 76 10.21 36.43 -13.95
CA LYS A 76 9.64 35.63 -15.03
C LYS A 76 9.49 34.20 -14.55
N ASP A 77 8.26 33.68 -14.50
CA ASP A 77 7.95 32.28 -14.22
C ASP A 77 8.78 31.37 -15.14
N SER A 78 9.78 30.72 -14.56
CA SER A 78 10.59 29.74 -15.27
C SER A 78 10.85 28.58 -14.33
N ALA A 79 10.41 27.40 -14.80
CA ALA A 79 10.70 26.08 -14.27
C ALA A 79 10.05 25.75 -12.92
N ALA A 80 8.79 25.29 -13.00
CA ALA A 80 8.30 24.27 -12.09
C ALA A 80 9.22 23.04 -12.22
N THR A 81 10.23 23.01 -11.36
CA THR A 81 11.12 21.89 -11.15
C THR A 81 10.26 20.65 -10.92
N LYS A 82 10.32 19.69 -11.87
CA LYS A 82 9.88 18.30 -11.67
C LYS A 82 10.53 17.80 -10.39
N ALA A 83 9.82 17.93 -9.28
CA ALA A 83 10.22 17.38 -8.02
C ALA A 83 10.21 15.87 -8.21
N ALA A 84 11.40 15.28 -8.13
CA ALA A 84 11.59 13.85 -8.05
C ALA A 84 10.55 13.30 -7.06
N LYS A 85 9.58 12.54 -7.59
CA LYS A 85 8.64 11.74 -6.83
C LYS A 85 9.49 10.65 -6.17
N GLY A 86 10.14 11.02 -5.06
CA GLY A 86 10.90 10.11 -4.23
C GLY A 86 9.94 8.99 -3.90
N ARG A 87 10.33 7.76 -4.27
CA ARG A 87 9.48 6.57 -4.25
C ARG A 87 8.71 6.50 -2.93
N GLU A 88 7.48 7.00 -2.98
CA GLU A 88 6.51 6.96 -1.92
C GLU A 88 6.21 5.49 -1.66
N ALA A 89 6.02 5.11 -0.40
CA ALA A 89 5.59 3.75 -0.11
C ALA A 89 4.21 3.57 -0.76
N SER A 90 4.11 2.65 -1.71
CA SER A 90 2.83 2.28 -2.32
C SER A 90 2.17 1.26 -1.41
N TYR A 91 1.01 1.61 -0.89
CA TYR A 91 0.16 0.73 -0.08
C TYR A 91 -0.92 0.16 -0.98
N TYR A 92 -1.29 -1.08 -0.74
CA TYR A 92 -2.36 -1.76 -1.45
C TYR A 92 -3.18 -2.53 -0.42
N ARG A 93 -4.51 -2.44 -0.51
CA ARG A 93 -5.42 -3.36 0.16
C ARG A 93 -5.74 -4.48 -0.81
N VAL A 94 -5.34 -5.70 -0.46
CA VAL A 94 -5.74 -6.91 -1.18
C VAL A 94 -6.84 -7.59 -0.39
N THR A 95 -7.96 -7.88 -1.05
CA THR A 95 -9.07 -8.63 -0.48
C THR A 95 -9.28 -9.89 -1.31
N CYS A 96 -9.36 -11.04 -0.63
CA CYS A 96 -9.75 -12.32 -1.21
C CYS A 96 -11.04 -12.77 -0.52
N LYS A 97 -12.05 -13.15 -1.32
CA LYS A 97 -13.25 -13.84 -0.83
C LYS A 97 -13.37 -15.16 -1.56
N ASP A 98 -13.59 -16.22 -0.81
CA ASP A 98 -13.80 -17.57 -1.33
C ASP A 98 -15.04 -18.22 -0.70
N ASN A 99 -15.51 -19.31 -1.33
CA ASN A 99 -16.59 -20.16 -0.83
C ASN A 99 -16.08 -21.48 -0.23
N GLY A 100 -14.81 -21.55 0.19
CA GLY A 100 -14.24 -22.74 0.78
C GLY A 100 -14.73 -23.00 2.20
N ARG A 101 -14.13 -23.99 2.88
CA ARG A 101 -14.55 -24.44 4.22
C ARG A 101 -14.42 -23.38 5.32
N GLY A 102 -13.66 -22.33 5.09
CA GLY A 102 -13.31 -21.33 6.09
C GLY A 102 -12.35 -21.86 7.16
N MET A 103 -12.28 -21.16 8.30
CA MET A 103 -11.46 -21.55 9.45
C MET A 103 -12.28 -21.53 10.73
N PRO A 104 -12.06 -22.48 11.66
CA PRO A 104 -12.63 -22.40 13.00
C PRO A 104 -12.22 -21.09 13.69
N HIS A 105 -13.18 -20.41 14.33
CA HIS A 105 -12.93 -19.09 14.93
C HIS A 105 -11.82 -19.11 15.99
N ASP A 106 -11.72 -20.20 16.75
CA ASP A 106 -10.72 -20.37 17.80
C ASP A 106 -9.29 -20.52 17.24
N ASP A 107 -9.16 -20.96 15.98
CA ASP A 107 -7.87 -21.17 15.32
C ASP A 107 -7.37 -19.93 14.58
N ILE A 108 -8.25 -18.98 14.23
CA ILE A 108 -7.89 -17.76 13.48
C ILE A 108 -6.68 -17.02 14.09
N PRO A 109 -6.61 -16.78 15.41
CA PRO A 109 -5.46 -16.10 16.00
C PRO A 109 -4.14 -16.86 15.82
N ASN A 110 -4.18 -18.20 15.89
CA ASN A 110 -3.01 -19.02 15.69
C ASN A 110 -2.59 -19.05 14.22
N MET A 111 -3.55 -19.21 13.29
CA MET A 111 -3.30 -19.31 11.85
C MET A 111 -2.69 -18.05 11.24
N PHE A 112 -3.00 -16.87 11.77
CA PHE A 112 -2.42 -15.60 11.32
C PHE A 112 -1.29 -15.08 12.21
N GLY A 113 -1.28 -15.45 13.50
CA GLY A 113 -0.36 -14.90 14.49
C GLY A 113 0.92 -15.71 14.73
N ARG A 114 0.96 -16.98 14.28
CA ARG A 114 2.13 -17.85 14.44
C ARG A 114 2.76 -18.13 13.08
N VAL A 115 4.09 -18.04 13.00
CA VAL A 115 4.81 -18.44 11.79
C VAL A 115 4.82 -19.97 11.70
N LEU A 116 4.56 -20.53 10.52
CA LEU A 116 4.40 -21.98 10.27
C LEU A 116 3.16 -22.62 10.94
N SER A 117 2.09 -21.86 11.17
CA SER A 117 0.76 -22.41 11.46
C SER A 117 0.04 -22.71 10.14
N GLY A 118 0.12 -23.96 9.70
CA GLY A 118 -0.75 -24.49 8.66
C GLY A 118 -1.50 -25.70 9.19
N SER A 119 -2.66 -26.00 8.62
CA SER A 119 -3.24 -27.33 8.74
C SER A 119 -2.28 -28.30 8.04
N MET A 120 -1.62 -29.18 8.80
CA MET A 120 -1.09 -30.40 8.21
C MET A 120 -2.30 -31.25 7.88
N ASP A 121 -2.62 -31.39 6.59
CA ASP A 121 -3.46 -32.50 6.14
C ASP A 121 -2.77 -33.83 6.47
#